data_AF-T1GRZ6-F1
#
_entry.id   AF-T1GRZ6-F1
#
_cell.length_a   1.000
_cell.length_b   1.000
_cell.length_c   1.000
_cell.angle_alpha   90.00
_cell.angle_beta   90.00
_cell.angle_gamma   90.00
#
_symmetry.space_group_name_H-M   'P 1'
#
loop_
_entity.id
_entity.type
_entity.pdbx_description
1 polymer ?
#
loop_
_entity_poly.entity_id
_entity_poly.type
_entity_poly.pdbx_seq_one_letter_code
_entity_poly.pdbx_strand_id
1 'polypeptide(L)'
;MSLRLALLQLKFTKDKIANVKNAVEKISKVVKESQPRIVALPECFNSPYGTKYFPEFAEIIPGGYTSEILSKCAKDNGIYIIGGSIPEKDNDKIYNTCTVWDPSGALVAKHRKVHLFDIDVKGGIRFKESETLSPGQDLTIVEIDGHKIGVGICYDIR
;
A
#
# COMPACT_ATOMS: atom_id res chain seq x y z
N MET A 1 23.25 -5.67 -13.87
CA MET A 1 21.79 -5.59 -14.06
C MET A 1 21.30 -4.32 -13.41
N SER A 2 20.39 -3.57 -14.03
CA SER A 2 19.81 -2.35 -13.46
C SER A 2 18.37 -2.64 -13.01
N LEU A 3 18.04 -2.30 -11.77
CA LEU A 3 16.69 -2.41 -11.23
C LEU A 3 15.95 -1.08 -11.46
N ARG A 4 14.90 -1.09 -12.29
CA ARG A 4 14.11 0.10 -12.59
C ARG A 4 12.85 0.14 -11.73
N LEU A 5 12.68 1.22 -10.98
CA LEU A 5 11.53 1.48 -10.11
C LEU A 5 10.71 2.65 -10.67
N ALA A 6 9.39 2.50 -10.65
CA ALA A 6 8.46 3.61 -10.89
C ALA A 6 7.66 3.91 -9.61
N LEU A 7 7.63 5.18 -9.21
CA LEU A 7 6.84 5.65 -8.08
C LEU A 7 5.60 6.37 -8.61
N LEU A 8 4.41 5.89 -8.25
CA LEU A 8 3.17 6.52 -8.69
C LEU A 8 2.67 7.50 -7.64
N GLN A 9 2.51 8.75 -8.05
CA GLN A 9 1.81 9.76 -7.26
C GLN A 9 0.35 9.82 -7.73
N LEU A 10 -0.57 9.38 -6.87
CA LEU A 10 -1.99 9.24 -7.21
C LEU A 10 -2.83 10.22 -6.40
N LYS A 11 -3.85 10.78 -7.04
CA LYS A 11 -4.91 11.50 -6.35
C LYS A 11 -5.97 10.50 -5.91
N PHE A 12 -6.36 10.54 -4.64
CA PHE A 12 -7.46 9.73 -4.12
C PHE A 12 -8.79 10.48 -4.19
N THR A 13 -9.86 9.71 -4.15
CA THR A 13 -11.25 10.15 -4.03
C THR A 13 -11.95 9.35 -2.93
N LYS A 14 -13.25 9.60 -2.71
CA LYS A 14 -14.07 8.78 -1.80
C LYS A 14 -14.61 7.50 -2.45
N ASP A 15 -14.29 7.23 -3.72
CA ASP A 15 -14.68 6.01 -4.40
C ASP A 15 -13.47 5.06 -4.47
N LYS A 16 -13.52 4.01 -3.64
CA LYS A 16 -12.51 2.96 -3.57
C LYS A 16 -12.28 2.30 -4.93
N ILE A 17 -13.35 1.98 -5.65
CA ILE A 17 -13.27 1.28 -6.93
C ILE A 17 -12.60 2.20 -7.96
N ALA A 18 -12.97 3.47 -8.00
CA ALA A 18 -12.34 4.45 -8.89
C ALA A 18 -10.85 4.63 -8.56
N ASN A 19 -10.47 4.68 -7.28
CA ASN A 19 -9.09 4.82 -6.85
C ASN A 19 -8.22 3.63 -7.32
N VAL A 20 -8.71 2.40 -7.10
CA VAL A 20 -7.99 1.17 -7.49
C VAL A 20 -7.89 1.05 -9.02
N LYS A 21 -8.97 1.37 -9.75
CA LYS A 21 -8.93 1.41 -11.23
C LYS A 21 -7.92 2.42 -11.76
N ASN A 22 -7.91 3.64 -11.21
CA ASN A 22 -6.92 4.65 -11.58
C ASN A 22 -5.49 4.16 -11.29
N ALA A 23 -5.24 3.48 -10.17
CA ALA A 23 -3.93 2.90 -9.89
C ALA A 23 -3.50 1.89 -10.96
N VAL A 24 -4.37 0.94 -11.32
CA VAL A 24 -4.11 -0.07 -12.37
C VAL A 24 -3.85 0.56 -13.74
N GLU A 25 -4.62 1.57 -14.11
CA GLU A 25 -4.43 2.31 -15.36
C GLU A 25 -3.05 2.98 -15.40
N LYS A 26 -2.63 3.63 -14.31
CA LYS A 26 -1.32 4.28 -14.21
C LYS A 26 -0.16 3.27 -14.19
N ILE A 27 -0.35 2.11 -13.53
CA ILE A 27 0.62 1.00 -13.57
C ILE A 27 0.79 0.53 -15.03
N SER A 28 -0.32 0.22 -15.70
CA SER A 28 -0.30 -0.29 -17.07
C SER A 28 0.32 0.71 -18.05
N LYS A 29 0.08 2.02 -17.84
CA LYS A 29 0.71 3.10 -18.60
C LYS A 29 2.22 3.13 -18.38
N VAL A 30 2.68 3.17 -17.13
CA VAL A 30 4.12 3.29 -16.83
C VAL A 30 4.90 2.04 -17.25
N VAL A 31 4.26 0.86 -17.22
CA VAL A 31 4.84 -0.39 -17.73
C VAL A 31 5.13 -0.30 -19.22
N LYS A 32 4.17 0.21 -20.02
CA LYS A 32 4.36 0.40 -21.46
C LYS A 32 5.43 1.45 -21.79
N GLU A 33 5.46 2.55 -21.05
CA GLU A 33 6.34 3.69 -21.34
C GLU A 33 7.78 3.45 -20.89
N SER A 34 7.96 2.79 -19.74
CA SER A 34 9.25 2.77 -19.04
C SER A 34 9.71 1.37 -18.65
N GLN A 35 8.91 0.31 -18.85
CA GLN A 35 9.27 -1.08 -18.52
C GLN A 35 9.97 -1.21 -17.14
N PRO A 36 9.39 -0.67 -16.05
CA PRO A 36 9.96 -0.81 -14.73
C PRO A 36 9.82 -2.26 -14.26
N ARG A 37 10.76 -2.69 -13.40
CA ARG A 37 10.67 -3.99 -12.75
C ARG A 37 9.77 -3.97 -11.52
N ILE A 38 9.73 -2.82 -10.85
CA ILE A 38 8.94 -2.57 -9.65
C ILE A 38 8.10 -1.31 -9.87
N VAL A 39 6.83 -1.35 -9.48
CA VAL A 39 5.98 -0.16 -9.33
C VAL A 39 5.54 -0.03 -7.87
N ALA A 40 5.68 1.17 -7.30
CA ALA A 40 5.23 1.46 -5.94
C ALA A 40 4.06 2.45 -5.95
N LEU A 41 3.01 2.13 -5.19
CA LEU A 41 1.83 2.97 -4.95
C LEU A 41 2.01 3.79 -3.65
N PRO A 42 1.22 4.88 -3.47
CA PRO A 42 1.31 5.70 -2.26
C PRO A 42 0.54 5.10 -1.07
N GLU A 43 0.78 5.65 0.13
CA GLU A 43 0.01 5.32 1.36
C GLU A 43 -1.49 5.57 1.15
N CYS A 44 -2.32 4.67 1.67
CA CYS A 44 -3.79 4.72 1.61
C CYS A 44 -4.34 5.04 0.22
N PHE A 45 -3.74 4.50 -0.85
CA PHE A 45 -4.13 4.86 -2.22
C PHE A 45 -5.58 4.51 -2.55
N ASN A 46 -6.19 3.54 -1.86
CA ASN A 46 -7.55 3.08 -2.10
C ASN A 46 -8.62 3.85 -1.31
N SER A 47 -8.23 4.74 -0.39
CA SER A 47 -9.17 5.39 0.54
C SER A 47 -8.78 6.83 0.87
N PRO A 48 -9.73 7.70 1.27
CA PRO A 48 -9.38 8.91 1.99
C PRO A 48 -8.61 8.60 3.27
N TYR A 49 -7.58 9.37 3.57
CA TYR A 49 -6.81 9.21 4.80
C TYR A 49 -7.50 9.89 5.97
N GLY A 50 -7.87 9.11 7.00
CA GLY A 50 -8.49 9.63 8.21
C GLY A 50 -9.18 8.54 9.05
N THR A 51 -9.13 8.69 10.37
CA THR A 51 -9.66 7.73 11.36
C THR A 51 -11.09 7.29 11.08
N LYS A 52 -11.96 8.21 10.66
CA LYS A 52 -13.36 7.89 10.30
C LYS A 52 -13.53 7.04 9.04
N TYR A 53 -12.55 7.06 8.13
CA TYR A 53 -12.63 6.35 6.85
C TYR A 53 -11.99 4.96 6.92
N PHE A 54 -11.00 4.75 7.80
CA PHE A 54 -10.30 3.47 7.86
C PHE A 54 -11.26 2.27 8.05
N PRO A 55 -12.27 2.29 8.95
CA PRO A 55 -13.19 1.16 9.11
C PRO A 55 -14.08 0.93 7.88
N GLU A 56 -14.55 1.99 7.24
CA GLU A 56 -15.42 1.92 6.06
C GLU A 56 -14.66 1.37 4.84
N PHE A 57 -13.39 1.76 4.69
CA PHE A 57 -12.56 1.37 3.55
C PHE A 57 -11.71 0.12 3.82
N ALA A 58 -11.75 -0.45 5.02
CA ALA A 58 -10.94 -1.60 5.36
C ALA A 58 -11.28 -2.85 4.55
N GLU A 59 -10.25 -3.64 4.25
CA GLU A 59 -10.36 -4.90 3.51
C GLU A 59 -9.57 -6.01 4.21
N ILE A 60 -9.99 -7.26 4.01
CA ILE A 60 -9.23 -8.44 4.43
C ILE A 60 -8.08 -8.66 3.44
N ILE A 61 -6.90 -9.04 3.93
CA ILE A 61 -5.71 -9.28 3.13
C ILE A 61 -5.12 -10.69 3.39
N PRO A 62 -4.94 -11.53 2.34
CA PRO A 62 -5.48 -11.37 0.99
C PRO A 62 -7.00 -11.64 0.96
N GLY A 63 -7.71 -11.14 -0.06
CA GLY A 63 -9.11 -11.47 -0.32
C GLY A 63 -10.05 -10.28 -0.52
N GLY A 64 -9.60 -9.06 -0.23
CA GLY A 64 -10.32 -7.84 -0.59
C GLY A 64 -10.18 -7.48 -2.06
N TYR A 65 -11.14 -6.69 -2.56
CA TYR A 65 -11.15 -6.16 -3.94
C TYR A 65 -9.78 -5.58 -4.36
N THR A 66 -9.15 -4.80 -3.49
CA THR A 66 -7.85 -4.19 -3.79
C THR A 66 -6.76 -5.24 -3.95
N SER A 67 -6.75 -6.28 -3.09
CA SER A 67 -5.78 -7.39 -3.19
C SER A 67 -5.93 -8.16 -4.49
N GLU A 68 -7.17 -8.52 -4.87
CA GLU A 68 -7.45 -9.27 -6.10
C GLU A 68 -7.00 -8.50 -7.35
N ILE A 69 -7.31 -7.20 -7.39
CA ILE A 69 -6.97 -6.35 -8.53
C ILE A 69 -5.45 -6.12 -8.62
N LEU A 70 -4.76 -5.90 -7.51
CA LEU A 70 -3.29 -5.75 -7.53
C LEU A 70 -2.58 -7.06 -7.89
N SER A 71 -3.03 -8.19 -7.34
CA SER A 71 -2.54 -9.53 -7.71
C SER A 71 -2.65 -9.76 -9.22
N LYS A 72 -3.82 -9.51 -9.79
CA LYS A 72 -4.05 -9.64 -11.23
C LYS A 72 -3.17 -8.67 -12.02
N CYS A 73 -3.08 -7.41 -11.60
CA CYS A 73 -2.29 -6.39 -12.29
C CYS A 73 -0.80 -6.73 -12.33
N ALA A 74 -0.24 -7.25 -11.23
CA ALA A 74 1.15 -7.70 -11.16
C ALA A 74 1.41 -8.84 -12.15
N LYS A 75 0.50 -9.84 -12.19
CA LYS A 75 0.56 -10.96 -13.12
C LYS A 75 0.44 -10.53 -14.58
N ASP A 76 -0.55 -9.71 -14.92
CA ASP A 76 -0.82 -9.27 -16.29
C ASP A 76 0.36 -8.47 -16.87
N ASN A 77 1.07 -7.71 -16.04
CA ASN A 77 2.19 -6.87 -16.46
C ASN A 77 3.55 -7.54 -16.23
N GLY A 78 3.61 -8.69 -15.55
CA GLY A 78 4.84 -9.41 -15.25
C GLY A 78 5.83 -8.62 -14.39
N ILE A 79 5.36 -7.80 -13.45
CA ILE A 79 6.17 -6.92 -12.60
C ILE A 79 5.93 -7.16 -11.11
N TYR A 80 6.81 -6.63 -10.26
CA TYR A 80 6.52 -6.49 -8.84
C TYR A 80 5.70 -5.22 -8.57
N ILE A 81 4.73 -5.32 -7.67
CA ILE A 81 3.95 -4.18 -7.19
C ILE A 81 4.11 -4.04 -5.68
N ILE A 82 4.72 -2.94 -5.24
CA ILE A 82 4.66 -2.47 -3.85
C ILE A 82 3.36 -1.69 -3.73
N GLY A 83 2.33 -2.32 -3.16
CA GLY A 83 0.95 -1.86 -3.14
C GLY A 83 0.66 -0.66 -2.23
N GLY A 84 1.65 0.20 -1.97
CA GLY A 84 1.48 1.38 -1.13
C GLY A 84 0.95 0.99 0.23
N SER A 85 -0.20 1.50 0.64
CA SER A 85 -0.95 0.85 1.71
C SER A 85 -2.45 1.00 1.57
N ILE A 86 -3.18 0.14 2.29
CA ILE A 86 -4.64 0.21 2.48
C ILE A 86 -5.00 -0.05 3.95
N PRO A 87 -6.18 0.39 4.41
CA PRO A 87 -6.71 -0.08 5.68
C PRO A 87 -7.00 -1.58 5.59
N GLU A 88 -6.35 -2.37 6.44
CA GLU A 88 -6.56 -3.81 6.56
C GLU A 88 -7.47 -4.09 7.74
N LYS A 89 -8.52 -4.90 7.56
CA LYS A 89 -9.29 -5.48 8.66
C LYS A 89 -8.77 -6.89 8.95
N ASP A 90 -8.37 -7.11 10.20
CA ASP A 90 -8.01 -8.44 10.71
C ASP A 90 -8.61 -8.61 12.11
N ASN A 91 -9.62 -9.47 12.18
CA ASN A 91 -10.53 -9.61 13.33
C ASN A 91 -11.16 -8.25 13.71
N ASP A 92 -11.04 -7.86 14.99
CA ASP A 92 -11.56 -6.60 15.53
C ASP A 92 -10.57 -5.43 15.39
N LYS A 93 -9.44 -5.63 14.69
CA LYS A 93 -8.39 -4.63 14.52
C LYS A 93 -8.32 -4.14 13.09
N ILE A 94 -7.91 -2.88 12.95
CA ILE A 94 -7.60 -2.26 11.66
C ILE A 94 -6.13 -1.87 11.63
N TYR A 95 -5.46 -2.10 10.52
CA TYR A 95 -4.04 -1.77 10.34
C TYR A 95 -3.86 -0.90 9.09
N ASN A 96 -2.77 -0.15 9.02
CA ASN A 96 -2.30 0.48 7.78
C ASN A 96 -1.27 -0.46 7.15
N THR A 97 -1.64 -1.10 6.05
CA THR A 97 -0.94 -2.28 5.55
C THR A 97 -0.48 -2.13 4.12
N CYS A 98 0.82 -2.32 3.89
CA CYS A 98 1.45 -2.46 2.59
C CYS A 98 1.50 -3.93 2.17
N THR A 99 1.15 -4.22 0.93
CA THR A 99 1.27 -5.54 0.32
C THR A 99 2.29 -5.51 -0.80
N VAL A 100 3.11 -6.56 -0.95
CA VAL A 100 4.01 -6.71 -2.10
C VAL A 100 3.57 -7.91 -2.93
N TRP A 101 3.32 -7.67 -4.21
CA TRP A 101 2.88 -8.68 -5.18
C TRP A 101 3.99 -8.97 -6.17
N ASP A 102 4.20 -10.24 -6.48
CA ASP A 102 5.20 -10.67 -7.45
C ASP A 102 4.63 -10.79 -8.89
N PRO A 103 5.49 -11.02 -9.90
CA PRO A 103 5.06 -11.19 -11.29
C PRO A 103 4.13 -12.38 -11.56
N SER A 104 3.98 -13.32 -10.63
CA SER A 104 3.00 -14.41 -10.75
C SER A 104 1.61 -13.99 -10.22
N GLY A 105 1.55 -12.86 -9.52
CA GLY A 105 0.39 -12.38 -8.78
C GLY A 105 0.35 -12.86 -7.33
N ALA A 106 1.40 -13.50 -6.82
CA ALA A 106 1.46 -13.98 -5.44
C ALA A 106 1.76 -12.84 -4.48
N LEU A 107 1.13 -12.87 -3.30
CA LEU A 107 1.46 -11.99 -2.18
C LEU A 107 2.75 -12.49 -1.54
N VAL A 108 3.85 -11.76 -1.71
CA VAL A 108 5.18 -12.16 -1.23
C VAL A 108 5.62 -11.42 0.03
N ALA A 109 4.98 -10.30 0.36
CA ALA A 109 5.17 -9.64 1.65
C ALA A 109 3.92 -8.86 2.08
N LYS A 110 3.73 -8.74 3.40
CA LYS A 110 2.73 -7.89 4.03
C LYS A 110 3.39 -7.14 5.19
N HIS A 111 3.34 -5.82 5.15
CA HIS A 111 3.92 -4.95 6.17
C HIS A 111 2.83 -4.09 6.81
N ARG A 112 2.65 -4.20 8.12
CA ARG A 112 1.78 -3.33 8.91
C ARG A 112 2.62 -2.20 9.49
N LYS A 113 2.17 -0.96 9.29
CA LYS A 113 2.84 0.25 9.81
C LYS A 113 3.15 0.09 11.29
N VAL A 114 4.42 0.26 11.66
CA VAL A 114 4.88 0.03 13.04
C VAL A 114 4.69 1.28 13.88
N HIS A 115 5.08 2.43 13.33
CA HIS A 115 4.99 3.72 14.01
C HIS A 115 3.72 4.46 13.54
N LEU A 116 2.69 4.45 14.39
CA LEU A 116 1.45 5.17 14.11
C LEU A 116 1.65 6.68 14.22
N PHE A 117 0.96 7.41 13.37
CA PHE A 117 1.00 8.87 13.31
C PHE A 117 0.06 9.47 14.36
N ASP A 118 0.61 9.69 15.56
CA ASP A 118 -0.05 10.39 16.65
C ASP A 118 0.62 11.74 16.87
N ILE A 119 -0.04 12.81 16.42
CA ILE A 119 0.39 14.19 16.65
C ILE A 119 -0.66 14.96 17.45
N ASP A 120 -0.18 15.69 18.44
CA ASP A 120 -0.96 16.64 19.23
C ASP A 120 -0.16 17.94 19.33
N VAL A 121 -0.27 18.77 18.30
CA VAL A 121 0.40 20.07 18.28
C VAL A 121 -0.51 21.09 18.95
N LYS A 122 -0.08 21.64 20.09
CA LYS A 122 -0.84 22.66 20.84
C LYS A 122 -1.13 23.88 19.93
N GLY A 123 -2.41 24.13 19.65
CA GLY A 123 -2.85 25.20 18.74
C GLY A 123 -2.76 24.87 17.24
N GLY A 124 -2.38 23.63 16.90
CA GLY A 124 -2.25 23.14 15.53
C GLY A 124 -3.13 21.92 15.26
N ILE A 125 -2.63 21.01 14.43
CA ILE A 125 -3.35 19.80 14.03
C ILE A 125 -3.22 18.75 15.13
N ARG A 126 -4.38 18.20 15.54
CA ARG A 126 -4.46 16.96 16.31
C ARG A 126 -4.92 15.84 15.38
N PHE A 127 -4.13 14.78 15.28
CA PHE A 127 -4.47 13.58 14.55
C PHE A 127 -3.86 12.38 15.27
N LYS A 128 -4.68 11.38 15.59
CA LYS A 128 -4.23 10.17 16.29
C LYS A 128 -4.66 8.94 15.50
N GLU A 129 -3.76 8.37 14.70
CA GLU A 129 -4.01 7.09 14.03
C GLU A 129 -4.39 6.01 15.05
N SER A 130 -3.78 6.03 16.24
CA SER A 130 -3.99 5.03 17.28
C SER A 130 -5.42 4.98 17.84
N GLU A 131 -6.26 5.99 17.56
CA GLU A 131 -7.69 5.96 17.92
C GLU A 131 -8.46 4.92 17.10
N THR A 132 -7.90 4.44 15.98
CA THR A 132 -8.58 3.50 15.08
C THR A 132 -7.67 2.38 14.58
N LEU A 133 -6.40 2.68 14.33
CA LEU A 133 -5.42 1.74 13.80
C LEU A 133 -4.63 1.07 14.93
N SER A 134 -4.30 -0.19 14.72
CA SER A 134 -3.34 -0.96 15.53
C SER A 134 -1.96 -0.95 14.86
N PRO A 135 -0.87 -0.90 15.63
CA PRO A 135 0.48 -0.97 15.08
C PRO A 135 0.82 -2.39 14.64
N GLY A 136 1.69 -2.49 13.63
CA GLY A 136 2.45 -3.70 13.32
C GLY A 136 3.56 -3.95 14.36
N GLN A 137 4.22 -5.11 14.27
CA GLN A 137 5.29 -5.50 15.19
C GLN A 137 6.58 -5.96 14.47
N ASP A 138 6.54 -6.09 13.15
CA ASP A 138 7.59 -6.73 12.37
C ASP A 138 8.22 -5.79 11.36
N LEU A 139 9.54 -5.88 11.23
CA LEU A 139 10.25 -5.35 10.06
C LEU A 139 9.96 -6.23 8.85
N THR A 140 9.81 -5.61 7.69
CA THR A 140 9.52 -6.36 6.45
C THR A 140 10.60 -6.11 5.42
N ILE A 141 11.26 -7.20 5.00
CA ILE A 141 12.25 -7.21 3.93
C ILE A 141 11.75 -8.19 2.86
N VAL A 142 11.74 -7.75 1.62
CA VAL A 142 11.44 -8.58 0.45
C VAL A 142 12.68 -8.68 -0.44
N GLU A 143 12.92 -9.86 -1.02
CA GLU A 143 13.96 -10.06 -2.03
C GLU A 143 13.33 -9.95 -3.42
N ILE A 144 13.82 -9.01 -4.23
CA ILE A 144 13.37 -8.78 -5.60
C ILE A 144 14.58 -8.87 -6.53
N ASP A 145 14.61 -9.90 -7.37
CA ASP A 145 15.70 -10.18 -8.33
C ASP A 145 17.10 -10.08 -7.69
N GLY A 146 17.29 -10.62 -6.49
CA GLY A 146 18.55 -10.60 -5.74
C GLY A 146 18.84 -9.32 -4.94
N HIS A 147 17.92 -8.35 -4.95
CA HIS A 147 18.01 -7.13 -4.13
C HIS A 147 17.11 -7.23 -2.90
N LYS A 148 17.67 -6.95 -1.71
CA LYS A 148 16.89 -6.83 -0.47
C LYS A 148 16.28 -5.43 -0.37
N ILE A 149 14.96 -5.36 -0.22
CA ILE A 149 14.20 -4.12 -0.15
C ILE A 149 13.45 -4.11 1.18
N GLY A 150 13.72 -3.09 2.02
CA GLY A 150 12.96 -2.82 3.23
C GLY A 150 11.65 -2.10 2.91
N VAL A 151 10.57 -2.47 3.61
CA VAL A 151 9.26 -1.83 3.48
C VAL A 151 8.92 -1.12 4.78
N GLY A 152 8.51 0.14 4.67
CA GLY A 152 8.01 0.98 5.77
C GLY A 152 6.96 1.95 5.23
N ILE A 153 6.06 2.42 6.10
CA ILE A 153 4.96 3.30 5.71
C ILE A 153 5.09 4.64 6.43
N CYS A 154 5.33 5.71 5.65
CA CYS A 154 5.23 7.10 6.08
C CYS A 154 6.00 7.39 7.38
N TYR A 155 5.31 7.42 8.52
CA TYR A 155 5.89 7.73 9.82
C TYR A 155 6.91 6.70 10.31
N ASP A 156 6.97 5.50 9.71
CA ASP A 156 8.06 4.53 9.94
C ASP A 156 9.46 5.04 9.57
N ILE A 157 9.57 6.18 8.86
CA ILE A 157 10.86 6.82 8.59
C ILE A 157 11.49 7.48 9.84
N ARG A 158 10.74 7.60 10.93
CA ARG A 158 11.13 8.36 12.14
C ARG A 158 11.61 7.47 13.28
#